data_AF-A0A7M1Q9Y2-F1
#
_entry.id   AF-A0A7M1Q9Y2-F1
#
_cell.length_a   1.000
_cell.length_b   1.000
_cell.length_c   1.000
_cell.angle_alpha   90.00
_cell.angle_beta   90.00
_cell.angle_gamma   90.00
#
_symmetry.space_group_name_H-M   'P 1'
#
loop_
_entity.id
_entity.type
_entity.pdbx_description
1 polymer ?
#
loop_
_entity_poly.entity_id
_entity_poly.type
_entity_poly.pdbx_seq_one_letter_code
_entity_poly.pdbx_strand_id
1 'polypeptide(L)'
;MSQTLTLPASVRDYMLKPGVRTAVDHLLEQKQDHFPIDFQWESMLDYHDGLLMAAKVRRDYVATLHSAWGMIWQEALVSEGYGREVPFADYYQETLPAPKVVWDDALYRYYSLPGRKDAWLYTAVALTPSDGLAAYIAAEDESEKNLLAEDNVRLEGWIPDESDYWRTKRGAAKVHSDGIVDVSALITAAREVLRILRT
;
A
#
# COMPACT_ATOMS: atom_id res chain seq x y z
N MET A 1 17.70 2.08 -15.58
CA MET A 1 16.63 2.84 -16.27
C MET A 1 15.68 3.31 -15.18
N SER A 2 15.24 4.57 -15.18
CA SER A 2 14.25 5.03 -14.19
C SER A 2 12.90 4.35 -14.50
N GLN A 3 12.26 3.81 -13.48
CA GLN A 3 10.93 3.22 -13.54
C GLN A 3 9.95 4.13 -12.79
N THR A 4 8.87 4.50 -13.46
CA THR A 4 7.93 5.50 -12.96
C THR A 4 6.51 4.97 -12.96
N LEU A 5 5.78 5.26 -11.89
CA LEU A 5 4.34 5.08 -11.77
C LEU A 5 3.63 6.40 -12.08
N THR A 6 2.60 6.37 -12.92
CA THR A 6 1.75 7.54 -13.19
C THR A 6 0.43 7.42 -12.43
N LEU A 7 0.15 8.39 -11.56
CA LEU A 7 -1.08 8.44 -10.79
C LEU A 7 -2.25 8.92 -11.67
N PRO A 8 -3.44 8.28 -11.58
CA PRO A 8 -4.67 8.85 -12.10
C PRO A 8 -4.91 10.24 -11.50
N ALA A 9 -5.53 11.15 -12.27
CA ALA A 9 -5.79 12.52 -11.81
C ALA A 9 -6.57 12.59 -10.49
N SER A 10 -7.51 11.65 -10.27
CA SER A 10 -8.28 11.49 -9.03
C SER A 10 -7.38 11.23 -7.82
N VAL A 11 -6.43 10.29 -7.95
CA VAL A 11 -5.47 9.94 -6.89
C VAL A 11 -4.46 11.06 -6.71
N ARG A 12 -3.87 11.59 -7.80
CA ARG A 12 -2.94 12.72 -7.72
C ARG A 12 -3.55 13.90 -6.97
N ASP A 13 -4.77 14.28 -7.32
CA ASP A 13 -5.44 15.42 -6.70
C ASP A 13 -5.76 15.14 -5.22
N TYR A 14 -6.17 13.92 -4.87
CA TYR A 14 -6.32 13.50 -3.47
C TYR A 14 -5.00 13.60 -2.67
N MET A 15 -3.88 13.19 -3.28
CA MET A 15 -2.56 13.26 -2.63
C MET A 15 -2.08 14.69 -2.43
N LEU A 16 -2.27 15.55 -3.44
CA LEU A 16 -1.66 16.88 -3.50
C LEU A 16 -2.55 18.02 -3.00
N LYS A 17 -3.88 17.86 -2.99
CA LYS A 17 -4.83 18.93 -2.64
C LYS A 17 -5.55 18.61 -1.33
N PRO A 18 -5.17 19.25 -0.20
CA PRO A 18 -5.80 18.98 1.10
C PRO A 18 -7.32 19.11 1.11
N GLY A 19 -7.87 20.10 0.40
CA GLY A 19 -9.33 20.27 0.31
C GLY A 19 -10.05 19.13 -0.42
N VAL A 20 -9.43 18.55 -1.46
CA VAL A 20 -9.98 17.37 -2.14
C VAL A 20 -9.95 16.17 -1.20
N ARG A 21 -8.82 15.96 -0.51
CA ARG A 21 -8.70 14.88 0.48
C ARG A 21 -9.76 14.98 1.57
N THR A 22 -9.87 16.13 2.24
CA THR A 22 -10.89 16.35 3.28
C THR A 22 -12.31 16.07 2.79
N ALA A 23 -12.66 16.49 1.57
CA ALA A 23 -13.97 16.22 1.01
C ALA A 23 -14.19 14.72 0.72
N VAL A 24 -13.20 14.04 0.15
CA VAL A 24 -13.26 12.60 -0.14
C VAL A 24 -13.37 11.80 1.14
N ASP A 25 -12.51 12.06 2.13
CA ASP A 25 -12.50 11.35 3.42
C ASP A 25 -13.87 11.49 4.10
N HIS A 26 -14.40 12.72 4.16
CA HIS A 26 -15.71 12.98 4.74
C HIS A 26 -16.83 12.19 4.05
N LEU A 27 -16.86 12.17 2.71
CA LEU A 27 -17.88 11.46 1.93
C LEU A 27 -17.76 9.93 2.03
N LEU A 28 -16.55 9.39 2.24
CA LEU A 28 -16.31 7.95 2.41
C LEU A 28 -16.61 7.46 3.83
N GLU A 29 -16.43 8.31 4.84
CA GLU A 29 -16.68 7.99 6.25
C GLU A 29 -18.15 8.07 6.66
N GLN A 30 -18.94 8.91 5.97
CA GLN A 30 -20.35 9.08 6.31
C GLN A 30 -21.17 7.81 6.06
N LYS A 31 -21.96 7.41 7.06
CA LYS A 31 -23.06 6.46 6.87
C LYS A 31 -24.12 7.11 5.98
N GLN A 32 -24.33 6.55 4.80
CA GLN A 32 -25.23 7.08 3.76
C GLN A 32 -26.71 6.79 4.04
N ASP A 33 -27.08 6.60 5.30
CA ASP A 33 -28.44 6.24 5.70
C ASP A 33 -29.38 7.45 5.71
N HIS A 34 -28.83 8.66 5.93
CA HIS A 34 -29.58 9.92 6.04
C HIS A 34 -28.81 11.10 5.42
N PHE A 35 -29.54 12.10 4.92
CA PHE A 35 -28.95 13.38 4.51
C PHE A 35 -28.58 14.25 5.73
N PRO A 36 -27.64 15.20 5.59
CA PRO A 36 -27.40 16.23 6.59
C PRO A 36 -28.68 17.01 6.97
N ILE A 37 -28.74 17.51 8.21
CA ILE A 37 -29.93 18.19 8.77
C ILE A 37 -30.33 19.44 7.95
N ASP A 38 -29.36 20.10 7.34
CA ASP A 38 -29.48 21.34 6.57
C ASP A 38 -29.47 21.12 5.04
N PHE A 39 -29.66 19.86 4.60
CA PHE A 39 -29.63 19.51 3.19
C PHE A 39 -30.71 20.23 2.37
N GLN A 40 -30.30 20.89 1.29
CA GLN A 40 -31.19 21.57 0.35
C GLN A 40 -31.51 20.66 -0.84
N TRP A 41 -32.75 20.74 -1.35
CA TRP A 41 -33.20 19.88 -2.44
C TRP A 41 -32.39 20.10 -3.73
N GLU A 42 -32.00 21.35 -3.98
CA GLU A 42 -31.19 21.77 -5.13
C GLU A 42 -29.80 21.13 -5.12
N SER A 43 -29.28 20.74 -3.94
CA SER A 43 -27.97 20.09 -3.78
C SER A 43 -28.01 18.58 -3.98
N MET A 44 -29.17 17.99 -4.31
CA MET A 44 -29.33 16.54 -4.39
C MET A 44 -28.40 15.87 -5.40
N LEU A 45 -28.30 16.43 -6.61
CA LEU A 45 -27.45 15.85 -7.66
C LEU A 45 -25.97 16.01 -7.32
N ASP A 46 -25.57 17.22 -6.92
CA ASP A 46 -24.18 17.52 -6.54
C ASP A 46 -23.67 16.61 -5.41
N TYR A 47 -24.54 16.29 -4.43
CA TYR A 47 -24.20 15.36 -3.36
C TYR A 47 -23.92 13.94 -3.89
N HIS A 48 -24.78 13.40 -4.75
CA HIS A 48 -24.59 12.06 -5.30
C HIS A 48 -23.40 12.00 -6.26
N ASP A 49 -23.18 13.06 -7.05
CA ASP A 49 -21.98 13.20 -7.87
C ASP A 49 -20.72 13.22 -7.00
N GLY A 50 -20.76 13.91 -5.85
CA GLY A 50 -19.72 13.88 -4.84
C GLY A 50 -19.42 12.46 -4.33
N LEU A 51 -20.46 11.70 -3.94
CA LEU A 51 -20.32 10.31 -3.49
C LEU A 51 -19.71 9.42 -4.57
N LEU A 52 -20.16 9.58 -5.82
CA LEU A 52 -19.61 8.83 -6.95
C LEU A 52 -18.14 9.17 -7.19
N MET A 53 -17.77 10.45 -7.09
CA MET A 53 -16.37 10.89 -7.22
C MET A 53 -15.50 10.35 -6.09
N ALA A 54 -15.97 10.37 -4.85
CA ALA A 54 -15.25 9.79 -3.71
C ALA A 54 -15.04 8.27 -3.90
N ALA A 55 -16.08 7.54 -4.33
CA ALA A 55 -15.98 6.12 -4.65
C ALA A 55 -14.99 5.86 -5.80
N LYS A 56 -14.97 6.73 -6.82
CA LYS A 56 -14.00 6.68 -7.93
C LYS A 56 -12.56 6.88 -7.44
N VAL A 57 -12.32 7.85 -6.56
CA VAL A 57 -10.98 8.06 -5.96
C VAL A 57 -10.53 6.80 -5.24
N ARG A 58 -11.39 6.20 -4.40
CA ARG A 58 -11.07 4.94 -3.70
C ARG A 58 -10.73 3.81 -4.66
N ARG A 59 -11.52 3.62 -5.73
CA ARG A 59 -11.25 2.60 -6.75
C ARG A 59 -9.92 2.84 -7.47
N ASP A 60 -9.65 4.07 -7.88
CA ASP A 60 -8.43 4.42 -8.60
C ASP A 60 -7.19 4.32 -7.69
N TYR A 61 -7.35 4.59 -6.40
CA TYR A 61 -6.32 4.40 -5.38
C TYR A 61 -5.95 2.93 -5.22
N VAL A 62 -6.93 2.04 -5.07
CA VAL A 62 -6.68 0.57 -5.02
C VAL A 62 -5.97 0.09 -6.30
N ALA A 63 -6.42 0.56 -7.47
CA ALA A 63 -5.77 0.21 -8.74
C ALA A 63 -4.31 0.71 -8.79
N THR A 64 -4.05 1.91 -8.27
CA THR A 64 -2.70 2.49 -8.16
C THR A 64 -1.81 1.62 -7.26
N LEU A 65 -2.30 1.24 -6.08
CA LEU A 65 -1.55 0.38 -5.17
C LEU A 65 -1.28 -1.00 -5.79
N HIS A 66 -2.24 -1.58 -6.50
CA HIS A 66 -2.06 -2.85 -7.20
C HIS A 66 -0.97 -2.74 -8.29
N SER A 67 -0.98 -1.67 -9.10
CA SER A 67 0.08 -1.41 -10.08
C SER A 67 1.44 -1.20 -9.41
N ALA A 68 1.50 -0.40 -8.34
CA ALA A 68 2.71 -0.14 -7.58
C ALA A 68 3.30 -1.43 -7.00
N TRP A 69 2.46 -2.27 -6.39
CA TRP A 69 2.85 -3.57 -5.86
C TRP A 69 3.45 -4.45 -6.96
N GLY A 70 2.79 -4.51 -8.13
CA GLY A 70 3.28 -5.27 -9.28
C GLY A 70 4.67 -4.82 -9.73
N MET A 71 4.90 -3.50 -9.79
CA MET A 71 6.20 -2.94 -10.17
C MET A 71 7.30 -3.21 -9.14
N ILE A 72 6.98 -3.10 -7.85
CA ILE A 72 7.96 -3.19 -6.76
C ILE A 72 8.28 -4.63 -6.41
N TRP A 73 7.26 -5.45 -6.22
CA TRP A 73 7.38 -6.76 -5.58
C TRP A 73 7.35 -7.92 -6.58
N GLN A 74 6.47 -7.89 -7.57
CA GLN A 74 6.15 -9.08 -8.36
C GLN A 74 7.37 -9.69 -9.07
N GLU A 75 8.13 -8.87 -9.79
CA GLU A 75 9.33 -9.33 -10.51
C GLU A 75 10.39 -9.84 -9.53
N ALA A 76 10.58 -9.14 -8.41
CA ALA A 76 11.57 -9.48 -7.40
C ALA A 76 11.23 -10.83 -6.73
N LEU A 77 9.98 -11.02 -6.31
CA LEU A 77 9.48 -12.26 -5.73
C LEU A 77 9.66 -13.45 -6.68
N VAL A 78 9.28 -13.29 -7.95
CA VAL A 78 9.46 -14.34 -8.97
C VAL A 78 10.93 -14.68 -9.16
N SER A 79 11.80 -13.67 -9.27
CA SER A 79 13.23 -13.86 -9.51
C SER A 79 13.95 -14.57 -8.34
N GLU A 80 13.50 -14.32 -7.11
CA GLU A 80 14.08 -14.92 -5.91
C GLU A 80 13.39 -16.22 -5.46
N GLY A 81 12.40 -16.70 -6.22
CA GLY A 81 11.74 -17.98 -5.99
C GLY A 81 10.59 -17.96 -4.97
N TYR A 82 10.08 -16.79 -4.62
CA TYR A 82 8.90 -16.59 -3.76
C TYR A 82 7.59 -16.73 -4.57
N GLY A 83 7.41 -17.88 -5.23
CA GLY A 83 6.31 -18.08 -6.18
C GLY A 83 4.98 -18.50 -5.56
N ARG A 84 4.94 -18.88 -4.28
CA ARG A 84 3.74 -19.40 -3.62
C ARG A 84 3.08 -18.31 -2.78
N GLU A 85 2.13 -17.63 -3.39
CA GLU A 85 1.22 -16.76 -2.65
C GLU A 85 0.30 -17.60 -1.75
N VAL A 86 0.03 -17.05 -0.57
CA VAL A 86 -0.88 -17.62 0.41
C VAL A 86 -2.31 -17.30 -0.01
N PRO A 87 -3.26 -18.25 0.08
CA PRO A 87 -4.65 -17.94 -0.22
C PRO A 87 -5.26 -17.07 0.89
N PHE A 88 -6.24 -16.23 0.54
CA PHE A 88 -6.92 -15.36 1.53
C PHE A 88 -7.55 -16.11 2.71
N ALA A 89 -7.91 -17.38 2.54
CA ALA A 89 -8.44 -18.20 3.62
C ALA A 89 -7.47 -18.36 4.80
N ASP A 90 -6.17 -18.19 4.54
CA ASP A 90 -5.09 -18.36 5.51
C ASP A 90 -4.54 -16.99 6.00
N TYR A 91 -5.15 -15.87 5.62
CA TYR A 91 -4.75 -14.54 6.10
C TYR A 91 -5.33 -14.29 7.49
N TYR A 92 -4.62 -13.50 8.31
CA TYR A 92 -5.24 -12.90 9.49
C TYR A 92 -6.38 -11.99 9.07
N GLN A 93 -7.48 -11.99 9.84
CA GLN A 93 -8.68 -11.23 9.48
C GLN A 93 -8.41 -9.73 9.33
N GLU A 94 -7.48 -9.21 10.14
CA GLU A 94 -7.09 -7.79 10.18
C GLU A 94 -6.27 -7.37 8.96
N THR A 95 -5.66 -8.33 8.25
CA THR A 95 -4.75 -8.08 7.12
C THR A 95 -5.31 -8.56 5.79
N LEU A 96 -6.52 -9.10 5.80
CA LEU A 96 -7.31 -9.31 4.58
C LEU A 96 -7.40 -8.00 3.81
N PRO A 97 -7.20 -8.01 2.47
CA PRO A 97 -7.26 -6.80 1.64
C PRO A 97 -8.70 -6.33 1.41
N ALA A 98 -9.43 -6.11 2.51
CA ALA A 98 -10.76 -5.53 2.51
C ALA A 98 -10.68 -4.05 2.05
N PRO A 99 -11.74 -3.52 1.42
CA PRO A 99 -11.70 -2.16 0.87
C PRO A 99 -11.30 -1.07 1.87
N LYS A 100 -11.68 -1.22 3.14
CA LYS A 100 -11.30 -0.28 4.21
C LYS A 100 -9.83 -0.42 4.59
N VAL A 101 -9.32 -1.65 4.74
CA VAL A 101 -7.90 -1.92 5.06
C VAL A 101 -6.99 -1.34 3.98
N VAL A 102 -7.29 -1.60 2.70
CA VAL A 102 -6.48 -1.07 1.59
C VAL A 102 -6.52 0.46 1.51
N TRP A 103 -7.63 1.08 1.90
CA TRP A 103 -7.79 2.54 1.88
C TRP A 103 -7.10 3.22 3.06
N ASP A 104 -7.29 2.71 4.27
CA ASP A 104 -6.78 3.32 5.50
C ASP A 104 -5.30 3.01 5.75
N ASP A 105 -4.80 1.90 5.22
CA ASP A 105 -3.51 1.34 5.57
C ASP A 105 -2.66 1.00 4.33
N ALA A 106 -2.71 -0.25 3.85
CA ALA A 106 -1.87 -0.72 2.76
C ALA A 106 -2.50 -1.87 1.96
N LEU A 107 -1.95 -2.12 0.77
CA LEU A 107 -2.25 -3.33 0.00
C LEU A 107 -1.28 -4.46 0.40
N TYR A 108 -1.75 -5.35 1.27
CA TYR A 108 -1.00 -6.51 1.77
C TYR A 108 -1.08 -7.74 0.87
N ARG A 109 0.04 -8.45 0.74
CA ARG A 109 0.13 -9.79 0.11
C ARG A 109 1.13 -10.68 0.83
N TYR A 110 0.79 -11.96 0.91
CA TYR A 110 1.47 -12.96 1.72
C TYR A 110 2.07 -14.06 0.85
N TYR A 111 3.28 -14.49 1.19
CA TYR A 111 4.00 -15.55 0.48
C TYR A 111 4.61 -16.54 1.46
N SER A 112 4.70 -17.82 1.10
CA SER A 112 5.50 -18.78 1.87
C SER A 112 7.00 -18.50 1.66
N LEU A 113 7.80 -18.58 2.72
CA LEU A 113 9.27 -18.50 2.57
C LEU A 113 9.82 -19.78 1.92
N PRO A 114 10.64 -19.68 0.86
CA PRO A 114 11.32 -20.83 0.27
C PRO A 114 12.21 -21.54 1.29
N GLY A 115 12.11 -22.88 1.37
CA GLY A 115 12.97 -23.71 2.22
C GLY A 115 12.67 -23.65 3.71
N ARG A 116 11.75 -22.80 4.17
CA ARG A 116 11.29 -22.73 5.56
C ARG A 116 9.83 -23.17 5.63
N LYS A 117 9.60 -24.32 6.27
CA LYS A 117 8.25 -24.77 6.57
C LYS A 117 7.67 -23.81 7.61
N ASP A 118 6.40 -23.43 7.44
CA ASP A 118 5.65 -22.66 8.43
C ASP A 118 6.22 -21.24 8.69
N ALA A 119 6.84 -20.62 7.67
CA ALA A 119 7.28 -19.22 7.68
C ALA A 119 6.66 -18.40 6.55
N TRP A 120 6.30 -17.16 6.86
CA TRP A 120 5.52 -16.26 6.01
C TRP A 120 6.26 -14.96 5.72
N LEU A 121 6.16 -14.52 4.47
CA LEU A 121 6.67 -13.27 3.98
C LEU A 121 5.48 -12.35 3.72
N TYR A 122 5.55 -11.17 4.31
CA TYR A 122 4.55 -10.12 4.20
C TYR A 122 5.13 -9.05 3.29
N THR A 123 4.37 -8.65 2.27
CA THR A 123 4.73 -7.52 1.41
C THR A 123 3.55 -6.57 1.35
N ALA A 124 3.83 -5.27 1.41
CA ALA A 124 2.80 -4.27 1.27
C ALA A 124 3.28 -3.04 0.50
N VAL A 125 2.32 -2.27 0.01
CA VAL A 125 2.54 -0.90 -0.48
C VAL A 125 1.46 0.01 0.07
N ALA A 126 1.86 1.21 0.49
CA ALA A 126 0.95 2.27 0.95
C ALA A 126 1.29 3.59 0.26
N LEU A 127 0.30 4.46 0.09
CA LEU A 127 0.46 5.76 -0.56
C LEU A 127 -0.16 6.86 0.31
N THR A 128 0.68 7.60 1.04
CA THR A 128 0.18 8.66 1.95
C THR A 128 0.64 10.06 1.53
N PRO A 129 -0.15 11.12 1.81
CA PRO A 129 0.24 12.49 1.48
C PRO A 129 1.57 12.95 2.09
N SER A 130 1.96 12.42 3.26
CA SER A 130 3.20 12.78 3.95
C SER A 130 4.41 12.03 3.41
N ASP A 131 4.26 10.73 3.12
CA ASP A 131 5.40 9.85 2.86
C ASP A 131 5.59 9.55 1.38
N GLY A 132 4.57 9.79 0.55
CA GLY A 132 4.51 9.32 -0.82
C GLY A 132 4.20 7.82 -0.87
N LEU A 133 4.72 7.15 -1.90
CA LEU A 133 4.63 5.70 -2.02
C LEU A 133 5.69 5.05 -1.13
N ALA A 134 5.28 4.11 -0.30
CA ALA A 134 6.15 3.32 0.55
C ALA A 134 5.92 1.83 0.30
N ALA A 135 7.01 1.05 0.42
CA ALA A 135 6.96 -0.41 0.42
C ALA A 135 7.23 -0.93 1.84
N TYR A 136 6.58 -2.03 2.18
CA TYR A 136 6.64 -2.67 3.49
C TYR A 136 6.99 -4.14 3.34
N ILE A 137 7.76 -4.67 4.28
CA ILE A 137 8.12 -6.07 4.33
C ILE A 137 8.26 -6.57 5.77
N ALA A 138 7.77 -7.76 6.05
CA ALA A 138 8.07 -8.51 7.25
C ALA A 138 8.29 -9.98 6.88
N ALA A 139 9.02 -10.71 7.71
CA ALA A 139 9.16 -12.15 7.57
C ALA A 139 9.06 -12.77 8.95
N GLU A 140 8.16 -13.73 9.13
CA GLU A 140 7.88 -14.33 10.44
C GLU A 140 7.90 -15.85 10.31
N ASP A 141 8.30 -16.54 11.37
CA ASP A 141 8.11 -17.98 11.51
C ASP A 141 6.83 -18.33 12.27
N GLU A 142 6.57 -19.62 12.48
CA GLU A 142 5.41 -20.13 13.21
C GLU A 142 5.29 -19.64 14.66
N SER A 143 6.38 -19.12 15.23
CA SER A 143 6.42 -18.55 16.58
C SER A 143 6.23 -17.04 16.56
N GLU A 144 5.83 -16.47 15.43
CA GLU A 144 5.72 -15.02 15.19
C GLU A 144 7.07 -14.30 15.38
N LYS A 145 8.18 -15.03 15.30
CA LYS A 145 9.51 -14.44 15.43
C LYS A 145 9.84 -13.72 14.13
N ASN A 146 10.08 -12.41 14.22
CA ASN A 146 10.53 -11.60 13.11
C ASN A 146 11.95 -12.02 12.66
N LEU A 147 12.03 -12.60 11.47
CA LEU A 147 13.25 -13.07 10.83
C LEU A 147 14.13 -11.92 10.30
N LEU A 148 13.58 -10.71 10.19
CA LEU A 148 14.31 -9.49 9.81
C LEU A 148 14.81 -8.69 11.01
N ALA A 149 14.39 -9.03 12.23
CA ALA A 149 14.79 -8.32 13.46
C ALA A 149 16.08 -8.86 14.10
N GLU A 150 16.72 -9.88 13.52
CA GLU A 150 17.98 -10.40 14.07
C GLU A 150 19.10 -9.34 13.99
N ASP A 151 19.87 -9.19 15.09
CA ASP A 151 20.75 -8.07 15.47
C ASP A 151 21.81 -7.59 14.45
N ASN A 152 21.89 -8.16 13.25
CA ASN A 152 22.91 -7.86 12.25
C ASN A 152 22.39 -7.58 10.83
N VAL A 153 21.07 -7.59 10.58
CA VAL A 153 20.55 -7.31 9.24
C VAL A 153 20.39 -5.80 9.04
N ARG A 154 21.35 -5.17 8.35
CA ARG A 154 21.21 -3.80 7.86
C ARG A 154 20.55 -3.82 6.48
N LEU A 155 19.32 -3.35 6.41
CA LEU A 155 18.58 -3.20 5.17
C LEU A 155 18.74 -1.76 4.65
N GLU A 156 19.60 -1.55 3.66
CA GLU A 156 19.79 -0.23 3.06
C GLU A 156 18.49 0.28 2.43
N GLY A 157 18.10 1.52 2.74
CA GLY A 157 16.84 2.12 2.25
C GLY A 157 15.59 1.76 3.08
N TRP A 158 15.71 0.85 4.05
CA TRP A 158 14.64 0.46 4.96
C TRP A 158 14.85 1.07 6.35
N ILE A 159 13.75 1.24 7.09
CA ILE A 159 13.72 1.60 8.51
C ILE A 159 12.71 0.67 9.22
N PRO A 160 12.97 0.29 10.48
CA PRO A 160 11.97 -0.39 11.29
C PRO A 160 10.71 0.47 11.45
N ASP A 161 9.55 -0.17 11.41
CA ASP A 161 8.24 0.41 11.72
C ASP A 161 7.73 -0.11 13.06
N GLU A 162 6.73 0.55 13.64
CA GLU A 162 6.24 0.27 15.01
C GLU A 162 5.63 -1.14 15.21
N SER A 163 5.40 -1.89 14.13
CA SER A 163 4.67 -3.17 14.13
C SER A 163 5.49 -4.36 13.60
N ASP A 164 6.80 -4.41 13.87
CA ASP A 164 7.72 -5.47 13.37
C ASP A 164 7.91 -5.52 11.83
N TYR A 165 7.26 -4.62 11.10
CA TYR A 165 7.53 -4.40 9.69
C TYR A 165 8.79 -3.56 9.49
N TRP A 166 9.44 -3.78 8.36
CA TRP A 166 10.35 -2.82 7.77
C TRP A 166 9.62 -2.04 6.69
N ARG A 167 9.83 -0.73 6.67
CA ARG A 167 9.29 0.15 5.64
C ARG A 167 10.40 0.93 4.94
N THR A 168 10.20 1.28 3.69
CA THR A 168 11.13 2.17 2.99
C THR A 168 11.14 3.57 3.63
N LYS A 169 12.29 4.26 3.58
CA LYS A 169 12.46 5.63 4.12
C LYS A 169 11.36 6.58 3.63
N ARG A 170 10.87 7.45 4.51
CA ARG A 170 9.87 8.48 4.17
C ARG A 170 10.35 9.33 2.99
N GLY A 171 9.48 9.50 1.99
CA GLY A 171 9.80 10.27 0.79
C GLY A 171 10.80 9.60 -0.15
N ALA A 172 11.05 8.30 -0.04
CA ALA A 172 11.86 7.55 -1.01
C ALA A 172 11.23 7.57 -2.42
N ALA A 173 9.89 7.63 -2.50
CA ALA A 173 9.15 7.76 -3.76
C ALA A 173 8.03 8.81 -3.60
N LYS A 174 8.36 10.09 -3.79
CA LYS A 174 7.42 11.20 -3.62
C LYS A 174 6.47 11.33 -4.81
N VAL A 175 5.28 11.83 -4.53
CA VAL A 175 4.32 12.25 -5.56
C VAL A 175 4.71 13.62 -6.09
N HIS A 176 5.08 13.69 -7.36
CA HIS A 176 5.38 14.95 -8.05
C HIS A 176 4.08 15.65 -8.50
N SER A 177 4.16 16.95 -8.81
CA SER A 177 2.99 17.77 -9.16
C SER A 177 2.27 17.31 -10.43
N ASP A 178 2.99 16.64 -11.33
CA ASP A 178 2.45 16.02 -12.55
C ASP A 178 1.78 14.66 -12.30
N GLY A 179 1.88 14.11 -11.09
CA GLY A 179 1.38 12.79 -10.72
C GLY A 179 2.35 11.66 -11.03
N ILE A 180 3.62 11.95 -11.34
CA ILE A 180 4.66 10.93 -11.50
C ILE A 180 5.25 10.56 -10.14
N VAL A 181 5.57 9.28 -9.97
CA VAL A 181 6.31 8.74 -8.82
C VAL A 181 7.46 7.88 -9.36
N ASP A 182 8.72 8.23 -9.06
CA ASP A 182 9.86 7.36 -9.36
C ASP A 182 9.92 6.23 -8.32
N VAL A 183 9.80 4.98 -8.78
CA VAL A 183 9.77 3.78 -7.93
C VAL A 183 11.07 2.97 -7.99
N SER A 184 12.09 3.46 -8.70
CA SER A 184 13.34 2.73 -8.94
C SER A 184 14.08 2.37 -7.64
N ALA A 185 14.06 3.27 -6.66
CA ALA A 185 14.65 3.05 -5.35
C ALA A 185 13.91 1.94 -4.59
N LEU A 186 12.58 1.91 -4.65
CA LEU A 186 11.76 0.88 -3.99
C LEU A 186 11.98 -0.49 -4.64
N ILE A 187 12.09 -0.56 -5.97
CA ILE A 187 12.37 -1.80 -6.70
C ILE A 187 13.74 -2.37 -6.32
N THR A 188 14.75 -1.49 -6.22
CA THR A 188 16.11 -1.90 -5.83
C THR A 188 16.10 -2.43 -4.39
N ALA A 189 15.47 -1.69 -3.47
CA ALA A 189 15.34 -2.08 -2.07
C ALA A 189 14.58 -3.42 -1.88
N ALA A 190 13.52 -3.65 -2.66
CA ALA A 190 12.74 -4.89 -2.63
C ALA A 190 13.54 -6.11 -3.10
N ARG A 191 14.32 -5.98 -4.18
CA ARG A 191 15.19 -7.06 -4.67
C ARG A 191 16.28 -7.40 -3.66
N GLU A 192 16.89 -6.39 -3.06
CA GLU A 192 17.97 -6.59 -2.10
C GLU A 192 17.50 -7.35 -0.85
N VAL A 193 16.37 -6.94 -0.26
CA VAL A 193 15.86 -7.59 0.96
C VAL A 193 15.43 -9.04 0.71
N LEU A 194 14.80 -9.33 -0.43
CA LEU A 194 14.40 -10.70 -0.77
C LEU A 194 15.61 -11.60 -0.99
N ARG A 195 16.69 -11.08 -1.58
CA ARG A 195 17.95 -11.82 -1.74
C ARG A 195 18.59 -12.15 -0.40
N ILE A 196 18.53 -11.24 0.59
CA ILE A 196 19.03 -11.47 1.95
C ILE A 196 18.19 -12.54 2.67
N LEU A 197 16.86 -12.49 2.55
CA LEU A 197 15.96 -13.46 3.18
C LEU A 197 16.10 -14.88 2.62
N ARG A 198 16.67 -15.02 1.42
CA ARG A 198 16.89 -16.30 0.76
C ARG A 198 18.15 -17.02 1.25
N THR A 199 19.18 -16.29 1.67
CA THR A 199 20.45 -16.84 2.18
C THR A 199 20.33 -17.41 3.58
#